data_AF-A0A2U2Z3P4-F1
#
_entry.id   AF-A0A2U2Z3P4-F1
#
_cell.length_a   1.000
_cell.length_b   1.000
_cell.length_c   1.000
_cell.angle_alpha   90.00
_cell.angle_beta   90.00
_cell.angle_gamma   90.00
#
_symmetry.space_group_name_H-M   'P 1'
#
loop_
_entity.id
_entity.type
_entity.pdbx_description
1 polymer ?
#
loop_
_entity_poly.entity_id
_entity_poly.type
_entity_poly.pdbx_seq_one_letter_code
_entity_poly.pdbx_strand_id
1 'polypeptide(L)'
;MNTKTDWVYRVFEPHGSEGWRPYGSDPERWQGAITAPDSTEGAKYAIGRILGDLMTEWERIGLHHAMHVRVFLWHDEAGDMAEADFIVEVRPRSDIDMA
;
A
#
# COMPACT_ATOMS: atom_id res chain seq x y z
N MET A 1 -19.11 12.77 -17.50
CA MET A 1 -17.70 13.22 -17.45
C MET A 1 -16.94 12.17 -16.69
N ASN A 2 -15.83 11.66 -17.21
CA ASN A 2 -14.96 10.74 -16.47
C ASN A 2 -13.99 11.62 -15.67
N THR A 3 -14.42 12.05 -14.48
CA THR A 3 -13.58 12.85 -13.57
C THR A 3 -12.38 12.01 -13.15
N LYS A 4 -11.20 12.62 -13.13
CA LYS A 4 -9.99 12.00 -12.58
C LYS A 4 -9.71 12.64 -11.23
N THR A 5 -9.10 11.87 -10.35
CA THR A 5 -8.61 12.32 -9.06
C THR A 5 -7.22 11.73 -8.81
N ASP A 6 -6.50 12.34 -7.88
CA ASP A 6 -5.25 11.82 -7.37
C ASP A 6 -5.56 10.91 -6.18
N TRP A 7 -5.29 9.62 -6.35
CA TRP A 7 -5.39 8.64 -5.27
C TRP A 7 -4.08 8.64 -4.50
N VAL A 8 -4.05 9.33 -3.36
CA VAL A 8 -2.85 9.46 -2.53
C VAL A 8 -2.68 8.19 -1.71
N TYR A 9 -1.48 7.65 -1.68
CA TYR A 9 -1.17 6.41 -0.97
C TYR A 9 0.01 6.55 0.00
N ARG A 10 -0.01 5.72 1.04
CA ARG A 10 1.12 5.45 1.94
C ARG A 10 1.13 3.97 2.31
N VAL A 11 2.30 3.35 2.31
CA VAL A 11 2.48 1.95 2.72
C VAL A 11 3.10 1.88 4.12
N PHE A 12 2.58 1.00 4.94
CA PHE A 12 3.00 0.78 6.32
C PHE A 12 3.32 -0.70 6.58
N GLU A 13 4.20 -0.95 7.52
CA GLU A 13 4.50 -2.27 8.08
C GLU A 13 4.14 -2.35 9.56
N PRO A 14 3.87 -3.57 10.10
CA PRO A 14 3.63 -3.76 11.52
C PRO A 14 4.81 -3.31 12.39
N HIS A 15 4.51 -2.68 13.53
CA HIS A 15 5.49 -2.23 14.52
C HIS A 15 5.10 -2.62 15.96
N GLY A 16 4.94 -3.93 16.19
CA GLY A 16 4.64 -4.47 17.52
C GLY A 16 3.41 -3.81 18.16
N SER A 17 3.51 -3.44 19.44
CA SER A 17 2.43 -2.75 20.17
C SER A 17 2.22 -1.30 19.77
N GLU A 18 3.15 -0.69 19.02
CA GLU A 18 3.04 0.69 18.52
C GLU A 18 2.17 0.79 17.26
N GLY A 19 1.71 -0.36 16.73
CA GLY A 19 0.77 -0.42 15.62
C GLY A 19 1.47 -0.51 14.28
N TRP A 20 1.46 0.57 13.50
CA TRP A 20 1.91 0.62 12.11
C TRP A 20 2.91 1.75 11.91
N ARG A 21 4.02 1.46 11.23
CA ARG A 21 5.04 2.46 10.87
C ARG A 21 5.25 2.51 9.35
N PRO A 22 5.76 3.62 8.80
CA PRO A 22 6.03 3.70 7.37
C PRO A 22 6.93 2.56 6.90
N TYR A 23 6.63 2.02 5.71
CA TYR A 23 7.27 0.82 5.19
C TYR A 23 8.73 1.04 4.76
N GLY A 24 9.62 0.15 5.20
CA GLY A 24 11.02 0.14 4.80
C GLY A 24 11.87 1.25 5.41
N SER A 25 13.15 1.29 5.02
CA SER A 25 14.11 2.32 5.48
C SER A 25 14.05 3.63 4.69
N ASP A 26 13.31 3.65 3.59
CA ASP A 26 13.08 4.83 2.75
C ASP A 26 11.56 5.02 2.53
N PRO A 27 10.86 5.61 3.52
CA PRO A 27 9.41 5.79 3.47
C PRO A 27 8.93 6.66 2.31
N GLU A 28 9.77 7.59 1.84
CA GLU A 28 9.39 8.52 0.76
C GLU A 28 9.12 7.78 -0.55
N ARG A 29 9.77 6.63 -0.76
CA ARG A 29 9.54 5.75 -1.91
C ARG A 29 8.18 5.04 -1.87
N TRP A 30 7.60 4.89 -0.69
CA TRP A 30 6.35 4.14 -0.47
C TRP A 30 5.18 5.03 -0.12
N GLN A 31 5.22 6.27 -0.61
CA GLN A 31 4.12 7.21 -0.61
C GLN A 31 4.07 7.98 -1.93
N GLY A 32 2.89 8.47 -2.30
CA GLY A 32 2.73 9.26 -3.51
C GLY A 32 1.28 9.37 -3.93
N ALA A 33 1.04 9.71 -5.19
CA ALA A 33 -0.29 9.82 -5.76
C ALA A 33 -0.37 9.10 -7.12
N ILE A 34 -1.53 8.51 -7.40
CA ILE A 34 -1.83 7.90 -8.69
C ILE A 34 -3.07 8.57 -9.27
N THR A 35 -2.89 9.32 -10.36
CA THR A 35 -4.02 9.92 -11.08
C THR A 35 -4.82 8.85 -11.81
N ALA A 36 -6.06 8.63 -11.39
CA ALA A 36 -6.97 7.65 -11.99
C ALA A 36 -8.41 8.20 -12.00
N PRO A 37 -9.39 7.51 -12.62
CA PRO A 37 -10.79 7.90 -12.52
C PRO A 37 -11.24 8.05 -11.05
N ASP A 38 -12.08 9.05 -10.78
CA ASP A 38 -12.71 9.26 -9.47
C ASP A 38 -13.87 8.28 -9.29
N SER A 39 -13.50 7.04 -8.99
CA SER A 39 -14.41 5.91 -8.83
C SER A 39 -13.70 4.76 -8.11
N THR A 40 -14.47 3.80 -7.61
CA THR A 40 -13.92 2.55 -7.05
C THR A 40 -13.00 1.81 -8.02
N GLU A 41 -13.29 1.83 -9.33
CA GLU A 41 -12.42 1.17 -10.33
C GLU A 41 -11.10 1.92 -10.52
N GLY A 42 -11.09 3.24 -10.39
CA GLY A 42 -9.84 4.02 -10.37
C GLY A 42 -9.01 3.77 -9.11
N ALA A 43 -9.65 3.65 -7.94
CA ALA A 43 -8.98 3.26 -6.70
C ALA A 43 -8.36 1.86 -6.81
N LYS A 44 -9.10 0.88 -7.33
CA LYS A 44 -8.57 -0.47 -7.59
C LYS A 44 -7.40 -0.46 -8.57
N TYR A 45 -7.48 0.36 -9.61
CA TYR A 45 -6.36 0.55 -10.54
C TYR A 45 -5.12 1.10 -9.80
N ALA A 46 -5.29 2.13 -8.96
CA ALA A 46 -4.21 2.69 -8.16
C ALA A 46 -3.59 1.65 -7.22
N ILE A 47 -4.41 0.90 -6.49
CA ILE A 47 -3.97 -0.22 -5.63
C ILE A 47 -3.17 -1.24 -6.46
N GLY A 48 -3.69 -1.68 -7.60
CA GLY A 48 -3.02 -2.67 -8.44
C GLY A 48 -1.63 -2.22 -8.90
N ARG A 49 -1.44 -0.93 -9.18
CA ARG A 49 -0.13 -0.35 -9.49
C ARG A 49 0.82 -0.42 -8.29
N ILE A 50 0.36 0.01 -7.11
CA ILE A 50 1.15 -0.02 -5.87
C ILE A 50 1.57 -1.45 -5.51
N LEU A 51 0.65 -2.41 -5.61
CA LEU A 51 0.93 -3.82 -5.36
C LEU A 51 1.93 -4.40 -6.38
N GLY A 52 1.84 -3.99 -7.65
CA GLY A 52 2.83 -4.36 -8.66
C GLY A 52 4.23 -3.83 -8.35
N ASP A 53 4.33 -2.60 -7.87
CA ASP A 53 5.60 -1.99 -7.47
C ASP A 53 6.19 -2.67 -6.22
N LEU A 54 5.33 -3.03 -5.24
CA LEU A 54 5.73 -3.83 -4.07
C LEU A 54 6.26 -5.21 -4.47
N MET A 55 5.53 -5.92 -5.34
CA MET A 55 5.96 -7.23 -5.85
C MET A 55 7.30 -7.13 -6.58
N THR A 56 7.45 -6.14 -7.44
CA THR A 56 8.71 -5.88 -8.17
C THR A 56 9.87 -5.62 -7.20
N GLU A 57 9.63 -4.86 -6.13
CA GLU A 57 10.66 -4.64 -5.11
C GLU A 57 11.03 -5.94 -4.40
N TRP A 58 10.04 -6.71 -3.94
CA TRP A 58 10.29 -7.98 -3.26
C TRP A 58 11.03 -8.97 -4.15
N GLU A 59 10.70 -9.04 -5.45
CA GLU A 59 11.47 -9.84 -6.41
C GLU A 59 12.92 -9.35 -6.53
N ARG A 60 13.13 -8.03 -6.56
CA ARG A 60 14.46 -7.41 -6.66
C ARG A 60 15.34 -7.69 -5.43
N ILE A 61 14.78 -7.62 -4.23
CA ILE A 61 15.52 -7.88 -2.98
C ILE A 61 15.53 -9.37 -2.59
N GLY A 62 14.67 -10.18 -3.21
CA GLY A 62 14.44 -11.58 -2.90
C GLY A 62 13.13 -11.80 -2.10
N LEU A 63 12.27 -12.68 -2.59
CA LEU A 63 10.90 -12.88 -2.06
C LEU A 63 10.83 -13.30 -0.58
N HIS A 64 11.91 -13.85 -0.02
CA HIS A 64 12.00 -14.17 1.41
C HIS A 64 12.07 -12.93 2.31
N HIS A 65 12.32 -11.75 1.72
CA HIS A 65 12.22 -10.45 2.39
C HIS A 65 10.85 -9.78 2.18
N ALA A 66 9.87 -10.47 1.58
CA ALA A 66 8.51 -9.93 1.49
C ALA A 66 7.93 -9.74 2.89
N MET A 67 7.41 -8.54 3.15
CA MET A 67 6.91 -8.12 4.46
C MET A 67 5.38 -8.05 4.46
N HIS A 68 4.79 -8.27 5.64
CA HIS A 68 3.40 -7.87 5.86
C HIS A 68 3.31 -6.35 5.76
N VAL A 69 2.43 -5.86 4.87
CA VAL A 69 2.20 -4.42 4.70
C VAL A 69 0.71 -4.08 4.64
N ARG A 70 0.38 -2.83 4.97
CA ARG A 70 -0.90 -2.19 4.66
C ARG A 70 -0.68 -1.02 3.72
N VAL A 71 -1.45 -0.96 2.65
CA VAL A 71 -1.55 0.19 1.76
C VAL A 71 -2.80 0.96 2.15
N PHE A 72 -2.62 2.22 2.53
CA PHE A 72 -3.70 3.16 2.77
C PHE A 72 -3.85 4.04 1.53
N LEU A 73 -5.09 4.29 1.12
CA LEU A 73 -5.43 5.10 -0.03
C LEU A 73 -6.47 6.14 0.38
N TRP A 74 -6.21 7.41 0.04
CA TRP A 74 -7.13 8.53 0.22
C TRP A 74 -7.45 9.17 -1.14
N HIS A 75 -8.62 9.74 -1.25
CA HIS A 75 -8.97 10.66 -2.33
C HIS A 75 -8.29 12.03 -2.10
N ASP A 76 -7.64 12.57 -3.13
CA ASP A 76 -7.05 13.91 -3.22
C ASP A 76 -5.87 14.21 -2.27
N GLU A 77 -6.02 14.00 -0.96
CA GLU A 77 -5.00 14.28 0.05
C GLU A 77 -4.87 13.15 1.08
N ALA A 78 -3.65 12.88 1.54
CA ALA A 78 -3.42 11.92 2.63
C ALA A 78 -3.85 12.51 3.98
N GLY A 79 -4.77 11.83 4.65
CA GLY A 79 -5.24 12.15 6.00
C GLY A 79 -4.79 11.15 7.05
N ASP A 80 -5.58 11.05 8.12
CA ASP A 80 -5.39 10.05 9.16
C ASP A 80 -5.65 8.64 8.60
N MET A 81 -4.96 7.63 9.14
CA MET A 81 -5.13 6.22 8.73
C MET A 81 -6.57 5.72 8.90
N ALA A 82 -7.30 6.25 9.88
CA ALA A 82 -8.70 5.90 10.13
C ALA A 82 -9.67 6.48 9.08
N GLU A 83 -9.23 7.48 8.33
CA GLU A 83 -10.01 8.20 7.32
C GLU A 83 -9.68 7.74 5.89
N ALA A 84 -8.81 6.75 5.73
CA ALA A 84 -8.48 6.21 4.41
C ALA A 84 -9.71 5.59 3.75
N ASP A 85 -9.95 5.95 2.49
CA ASP A 85 -11.04 5.43 1.66
C ASP A 85 -10.88 3.92 1.42
N PHE A 86 -9.64 3.46 1.26
CA PHE A 86 -9.32 2.04 1.13
C PHE A 86 -8.10 1.66 1.96
N ILE A 87 -8.17 0.46 2.54
CA ILE A 87 -7.04 -0.18 3.22
C ILE A 87 -6.89 -1.58 2.63
N VAL A 88 -5.71 -1.87 2.08
CA VAL A 88 -5.38 -3.19 1.56
C VAL A 88 -4.25 -3.77 2.38
N GLU A 89 -4.50 -4.95 2.96
CA GLU A 89 -3.53 -5.69 3.74
C GLU A 89 -2.93 -6.82 2.90
N VAL A 90 -1.61 -6.81 2.75
CA VAL A 90 -0.87 -7.80 1.99
C VAL A 90 -0.03 -8.62 2.96
N ARG A 91 -0.36 -9.91 3.07
CA ARG A 91 0.37 -10.86 3.91
C ARG A 91 1.06 -11.89 3.01
N PRO A 92 2.38 -11.80 2.82
CA PRO A 92 3.13 -12.89 2.24
C PRO A 92 2.88 -14.17 3.02
N ARG A 93 2.74 -15.30 2.33
CA ARG A 93 2.54 -16.58 2.97
C ARG A 93 3.74 -16.85 3.89
N SER A 94 3.48 -16.97 5.19
CA SER A 94 4.50 -17.39 6.14
C SER A 94 4.58 -18.91 6.10
N ASP A 95 5.77 -19.50 5.97
CA ASP A 95 5.97 -20.95 6.08
C ASP A 95 5.73 -21.48 7.53
N ILE A 96 5.22 -20.63 8.43
CA ILE A 96 5.03 -20.88 9.87
C ILE A 96 3.64 -21.50 10.17
N ASP A 97 2.92 -22.00 9.16
CA ASP A 97 1.69 -22.81 9.35
C ASP A 97 1.93 -24.33 9.32
N MET A 98 3.19 -24.78 9.44
CA MET A 98 3.51 -26.20 9.67
C MET A 98 4.10 -26.41 11.07
N ALA A 99 3.25 -26.42 12.08
CA ALA A 99 3.54 -26.94 13.41
C ALA A 99 2.39 -27.85 13.88
#